data_AF-A0A832HWT2-F1
#
_entry.id   AF-A0A832HWT2-F1
#
_cell.length_a   1.000
_cell.length_b   1.000
_cell.length_c   1.000
_cell.angle_alpha   90.00
_cell.angle_beta   90.00
_cell.angle_gamma   90.00
#
_symmetry.space_group_name_H-M   'P 1'
#
loop_
_entity.id
_entity.type
_entity.pdbx_description
1 polymer ?
#
loop_
_entity_poly.entity_id
_entity_poly.type
_entity_poly.pdbx_seq_one_letter_code
_entity_poly.pdbx_strand_id
1 'polypeptide(L)' 'MAKCPNCKKENPKPAKTWKYGKFKVQAYTCNNCKTQYREYYNKNGKHSFSLKLQKGKGYIRA' A
#
# COMPACT_ATOMS: atom_id res chain seq x y z
N MET A 1 -11.07 3.74 2.77
CA MET A 1 -10.07 4.56 2.05
C MET A 1 -8.70 4.34 2.67
N ALA A 2 -7.66 4.21 1.85
CA ALA A 2 -6.30 3.99 2.34
C ALA A 2 -5.72 5.33 2.83
N LYS A 3 -5.26 5.42 4.07
CA LYS A 3 -4.57 6.61 4.56
C LYS A 3 -3.11 6.53 4.17
N CYS A 4 -2.58 7.61 3.58
CA CYS A 4 -1.17 7.68 3.28
C CYS A 4 -0.37 7.58 4.59
N PRO A 5 0.54 6.60 4.73
CA PRO A 5 1.25 6.38 5.97
C PRO A 5 2.41 7.38 6.21
N ASN A 6 2.51 8.43 5.38
CA ASN A 6 3.48 9.51 5.49
C ASN A 6 2.77 10.83 5.86
N CYS A 7 1.86 11.31 5.01
CA CYS A 7 1.16 12.59 5.23
C CYS A 7 -0.22 12.45 5.89
N LYS A 8 -0.65 11.23 6.24
CA LYS A 8 -1.96 10.89 6.83
C LYS A 8 -3.20 11.30 6.01
N LYS A 9 -3.02 11.92 4.83
CA LYS A 9 -4.11 12.24 3.91
C LYS A 9 -4.74 10.97 3.34
N GLU A 10 -6.04 11.04 3.12
CA GLU A 10 -6.79 9.96 2.50
C GLU A 10 -6.41 9.83 1.02
N ASN A 11 -6.21 8.59 0.59
CA ASN A 11 -6.01 8.25 -0.80
C ASN A 11 -7.20 7.38 -1.26
N PRO A 12 -8.16 7.96 -1.99
CA PRO A 12 -9.41 7.30 -2.27
C PRO A 12 -9.25 6.16 -3.29
N LYS A 13 -8.26 6.22 -4.19
CA LYS A 13 -8.14 5.26 -5.30
C LYS A 13 -6.75 4.62 -5.36
N PRO A 14 -6.66 3.28 -5.46
CA PRO A 14 -5.41 2.63 -5.80
C PRO A 14 -5.04 2.94 -7.24
N ALA A 15 -3.78 3.32 -7.47
CA ALA A 15 -3.24 3.57 -8.79
C ALA A 15 -3.16 2.28 -9.63
N LYS A 16 -2.90 1.14 -8.98
CA LYS A 16 -2.86 -0.17 -9.64
C LYS A 16 -3.28 -1.25 -8.66
N THR A 17 -4.04 -2.24 -9.13
CA THR A 17 -4.38 -3.43 -8.36
C THR A 17 -3.94 -4.66 -9.14
N TRP A 18 -3.31 -5.63 -8.48
CA TRP A 18 -2.95 -6.92 -9.08
C TRP A 18 -3.02 -8.03 -8.04
N LYS A 19 -3.02 -9.29 -8.49
CA LYS A 19 -2.89 -10.45 -7.60
C LYS A 19 -1.42 -10.86 -7.50
N TYR A 20 -0.96 -11.14 -6.28
CA TYR A 20 0.36 -11.66 -5.98
C TYR A 20 0.23 -12.92 -5.13
N GLY A 21 0.29 -14.09 -5.79
CA GLY A 21 0.04 -15.39 -5.15
C GLY A 21 -1.36 -15.44 -4.51
N LYS A 22 -1.41 -15.61 -3.18
CA LYS A 22 -2.66 -15.62 -2.40
C LYS A 22 -3.13 -14.21 -2.00
N PHE A 23 -2.38 -13.16 -2.32
CA PHE A 23 -2.68 -11.79 -1.91
C PHE A 23 -3.26 -10.98 -3.07
N LYS A 24 -4.22 -10.09 -2.76
CA LYS A 24 -4.61 -8.98 -3.64
C LYS A 24 -3.80 -7.77 -3.22
N VAL A 25 -3.03 -7.21 -4.14
CA VAL A 25 -2.15 -6.07 -3.89
C VAL A 25 -2.76 -4.83 -4.51
N GLN A 26 -2.85 -3.76 -3.74
CA GLN A 26 -3.31 -2.45 -4.19
C GLN A 26 -2.16 -1.46 -3.99
N ALA A 27 -1.60 -0.95 -5.09
CA ALA A 27 -0.63 0.13 -5.03
C ALA A 27 -1.34 1.47 -5.00
N TYR A 28 -0.82 2.34 -4.15
CA TYR A 28 -1.28 3.69 -3.94
C TYR A 28 -0.10 4.63 -4.15
N THR A 29 -0.37 5.72 -4.86
CA THR A 29 0.54 6.86 -4.96
C THR A 29 -0.13 8.01 -4.24
N CYS A 30 0.49 8.54 -3.19
CA CYS A 30 0.03 9.72 -2.50
C CYS A 30 0.20 10.95 -3.39
N ASN A 31 -0.89 11.61 -3.82
CA ASN A 31 -0.80 12.80 -4.67
C ASN A 31 -0.09 13.98 -3.97
N ASN A 32 -0.22 14.09 -2.64
CA ASN A 32 0.34 15.21 -1.88
C ASN A 32 1.84 15.08 -1.60
N CYS A 33 2.28 13.86 -1.33
CA CYS A 33 3.62 13.57 -0.80
C CYS A 33 4.44 12.66 -1.72
N LYS A 34 3.87 12.31 -2.89
CA LYS A 34 4.42 11.41 -3.92
C LYS A 34 4.91 10.06 -3.38
N THR A 35 4.57 9.72 -2.15
CA THR A 35 4.96 8.46 -1.50
C THR A 35 4.16 7.34 -2.12
N GLN A 36 4.88 6.34 -2.62
CA GLN A 36 4.29 5.12 -3.13
C GLN A 36 4.22 4.11 -1.99
N TYR A 37 3.08 3.43 -1.88
CA TYR A 37 2.91 2.33 -0.93
C TYR A 37 1.98 1.27 -1.53
N ARG A 38 2.00 0.07 -0.97
CA ARG A 38 1.22 -1.07 -1.42
C ARG A 38 0.48 -1.64 -0.22
N GLU A 39 -0.79 -1.95 -0.38
CA GLU A 39 -1.57 -2.68 0.61
C GLU A 39 -1.82 -4.09 0.10
N TYR A 40 -1.61 -5.06 0.97
CA TYR A 40 -1.78 -6.47 0.69
C TYR A 40 -3.00 -6.96 1.45
N TYR A 41 -3.93 -7.56 0.71
CA TYR A 41 -5.14 -8.16 1.25
C TYR A 41 -5.07 -9.67 1.05
N ASN A 42 -5.49 -10.42 2.06
CA ASN A 42 -5.59 -11.87 2.00
C ASN A 42 -6.71 -12.33 1.07
N LYS A 43 -6.76 -13.63 0.76
CA LYS A 43 -7.84 -14.25 -0.04
C LYS A 43 -9.24 -13.90 0.47
N ASN A 44 -9.39 -13.71 1.77
CA ASN A 44 -10.67 -13.36 2.42
C ASN A 44 -10.99 -11.86 2.35
N GLY A 45 -10.21 -11.05 1.62
CA GLY A 45 -10.39 -9.60 1.53
C GLY A 45 -9.92 -8.82 2.76
N LYS A 46 -9.43 -9.50 3.80
CA LYS A 46 -8.86 -8.85 4.99
C LYS A 46 -7.51 -8.20 4.67
N HIS A 47 -7.32 -6.95 5.10
CA HIS A 47 -6.02 -6.28 5.04
C HIS A 47 -5.01 -7.09 5.84
N SER A 48 -3.86 -7.37 5.23
CA SER A 48 -2.79 -8.16 5.84
C SER A 48 -1.64 -7.26 6.27
N PHE A 49 -1.13 -6.42 5.37
CA PHE A 49 -0.05 -5.47 5.69
C PHE A 49 0.08 -4.38 4.62
N SER A 50 0.69 -3.25 4.99
CA SER A 50 1.02 -2.15 4.09
C SER A 50 2.53 -1.99 3.96
N LEU A 51 3.03 -1.96 2.73
CA LEU A 51 4.43 -1.81 2.38
C LEU A 51 4.70 -0.42 1.79
N LYS A 52 5.57 0.38 2.42
CA LYS A 52 6.03 1.66 1.87
C LYS A 52 7.13 1.41 0.83
N LEU A 53 7.00 2.01 -0.35
CA LEU A 53 8.04 2.04 -1.39
C LEU A 53 8.82 3.34 -1.23
N GLN A 54 9.80 3.36 -0.33
CA GLN A 54 10.81 4.40 -0.29
C GLN A 54 12.16 3.80 -0.65
N LYS A 55 12.86 4.43 -1.61
CA LYS A 55 14.21 4.02 -2.04
C LYS A 55 15.17 4.37 -0.89
N GLY A 56 15.50 3.39 -0.03
CA GLY A 56 16.49 3.55 1.04
C GLY A 56 16.29 2.71 2.31
N LYS A 57 15.09 2.20 2.62
CA LYS A 57 14.84 1.39 3.83
C LYS A 57 13.76 0.32 3.58
N GLY A 58 13.97 -0.49 2.54
CA GLY A 58 13.14 -1.67 2.32
C GLY A 58 13.33 -2.66 3.47
N TYR A 59 12.23 -3.18 4.00
CA TYR A 59 12.08 -4.07 5.16
C TYR A 59 11.99 -3.39 6.52
N ILE A 60 10.76 -3.21 7.01
CA ILE A 60 10.47 -3.34 8.44
C ILE A 60 9.97 -4.77 8.61
N ARG A 61 10.78 -5.59 9.28
CA ARG A 61 10.56 -7.01 9.57
C ARG A 61 9.97 -7.13 10.98
N ALA A 62 9.04 -8.09 11.09
CA ALA A 62 8.35 -8.61 12.28
C ALA A 62 7.24 -7.72 12.85
#